data_AF-A0A0F9AVM8-F1
#
_entry.id   AF-A0A0F9AVM8-F1
#
_cell.length_a   1.000
_cell.length_b   1.000
_cell.length_c   1.000
_cell.angle_alpha   90.00
_cell.angle_beta   90.00
_cell.angle_gamma   90.00
#
_symmetry.space_group_name_H-M   'P 1'
#
loop_
_entity.id
_entity.type
_entity.pdbx_description
1 polymer ?
#
loop_
_entity_poly.entity_id
_entity_poly.type
_entity_poly.pdbx_seq_one_letter_code
_entity_poly.pdbx_strand_id
1 'polypeptide(L)'
;APYCVYHFINEAYEFMFLEEFERILVQFNIYSSSYSPVEYSTILGYLKALFDWTTLTVDQYTHLKMERNFVIPERFDEDKLWQCAVQYTLLIQKGT
;
A
#
# COMPACT_ATOMS: atom_id res chain seq x y z
N ALA A 1 18.47 7.49 4.79
CA ALA A 1 17.83 7.32 3.48
C ALA A 1 16.38 6.94 3.71
N PRO A 2 15.43 7.44 2.93
CA PRO A 2 14.04 7.11 3.13
C PRO A 2 13.80 5.61 2.84
N TYR A 3 12.85 5.00 3.53
CA TYR A 3 12.49 3.60 3.35
C TYR A 3 10.98 3.42 3.45
N CYS A 4 10.48 2.32 2.88
CA CYS A 4 9.07 1.98 2.90
C CYS A 4 8.91 0.56 3.43
N VAL A 5 7.98 0.37 4.37
CA VAL A 5 7.60 -0.94 4.91
C VAL A 5 6.15 -1.20 4.51
N TYR A 6 5.82 -2.42 4.11
CA TYR A 6 4.45 -2.81 3.80
C TYR A 6 3.99 -3.98 4.66
N HIS A 7 2.68 -4.08 4.90
CA HIS A 7 2.05 -5.22 5.54
C HIS A 7 0.59 -5.38 5.08
N PHE A 8 0.07 -6.59 5.18
CA PHE A 8 -1.35 -6.88 5.02
C PHE A 8 -2.07 -6.66 6.36
N ILE A 9 -3.26 -6.07 6.33
CA ILE A 9 -4.08 -5.80 7.52
C ILE A 9 -5.16 -6.88 7.74
N ASN A 10 -5.29 -7.85 6.83
CA ASN A 10 -6.26 -8.95 6.98
C ASN A 10 -5.84 -9.94 8.09
N GLU A 11 -6.81 -10.42 8.86
CA GLU A 11 -6.62 -11.44 9.92
C GLU A 11 -6.44 -12.87 9.38
N ALA A 12 -6.88 -13.15 8.16
CA ALA A 12 -6.81 -14.49 7.58
C ALA A 12 -5.43 -14.79 7.00
N TYR A 13 -4.82 -15.89 7.45
CA TYR A 13 -3.49 -16.35 7.05
C TYR A 13 -3.44 -16.95 5.63
N GLU A 14 -4.59 -17.34 5.07
CA GLU A 14 -4.72 -17.97 3.76
C GLU A 14 -5.89 -17.36 2.97
N PHE A 15 -5.69 -17.19 1.65
CA PHE A 15 -6.74 -16.82 0.71
C PHE A 15 -7.67 -18.02 0.50
N MET A 16 -8.88 -17.96 1.05
CA MET A 16 -9.81 -19.09 1.02
C MET A 16 -10.74 -19.08 -0.21
N PHE A 17 -10.77 -17.96 -0.95
CA PHE A 17 -11.67 -17.64 -2.06
C PHE A 17 -13.08 -18.18 -1.85
N LEU A 18 -13.67 -17.83 -0.70
CA LEU A 18 -15.06 -18.18 -0.39
C LEU A 18 -16.06 -17.39 -1.26
N GLU A 19 -15.61 -16.28 -1.84
CA GLU A 19 -16.33 -15.43 -2.78
C GLU A 19 -15.62 -15.39 -4.14
N GLU A 20 -16.31 -14.91 -5.18
CA GLU A 20 -15.73 -14.74 -6.53
C GLU A 20 -14.50 -13.83 -6.55
N PHE A 21 -14.44 -12.88 -5.60
CA PHE A 21 -13.35 -11.93 -5.43
C PHE A 21 -12.95 -11.83 -3.96
N GLU A 22 -11.67 -11.66 -3.70
CA GLU A 22 -11.17 -11.37 -2.35
C GLU A 22 -10.65 -9.95 -2.24
N ARG A 23 -10.90 -9.33 -1.08
CA ARG A 23 -10.43 -8.00 -0.73
C ARG A 23 -9.31 -8.10 0.30
N ILE A 24 -8.21 -7.44 0.01
CA ILE A 24 -7.03 -7.40 0.86
C ILE A 24 -6.71 -5.96 1.18
N LEU A 25 -6.57 -5.65 2.47
CA LEU A 25 -6.04 -4.36 2.88
C LEU A 25 -4.52 -4.44 2.94
N VAL A 26 -3.86 -3.58 2.16
CA VAL A 26 -2.41 -3.41 2.16
C VAL A 26 -2.10 -2.02 2.69
N GLN A 27 -1.17 -1.90 3.63
CA GLN A 27 -0.67 -0.61 4.09
C GLN A 27 0.83 -0.49 3.86
N PHE A 28 1.22 0.64 3.27
CA PHE A 28 2.59 1.10 3.11
C PHE A 28 2.85 2.20 4.12
N ASN A 29 3.95 2.10 4.87
CA ASN A 29 4.45 3.13 5.77
C ASN A 29 5.78 3.64 5.21
N ILE A 30 5.78 4.86 4.70
CA ILE A 30 6.98 5.54 4.20
C ILE A 30 7.61 6.32 5.34
N TYR A 31 8.92 6.19 5.52
CA TYR A 31 9.69 6.89 6.55
C TYR A 31 10.78 7.74 5.91
N SER A 32 10.94 8.98 6.35
CA SER A 32 12.03 9.87 5.93
C SER A 32 12.53 10.70 7.11
N SER A 33 13.84 10.69 7.33
CA SER A 33 14.52 11.54 8.32
C SER A 33 14.83 12.95 7.79
N SER A 34 14.37 13.29 6.58
CA SER A 34 14.51 14.64 6.04
C SER A 34 13.57 15.59 6.78
N TYR A 35 14.02 16.81 7.06
CA TYR A 35 13.14 17.82 7.68
C TYR A 35 12.00 18.26 6.75
N SER A 36 12.19 18.04 5.44
CA SER A 36 11.28 18.42 4.37
C SER A 36 10.32 17.28 4.00
N PRO A 37 9.03 17.57 3.75
CA PRO A 37 8.07 16.56 3.31
C PRO A 37 8.31 16.06 1.88
N VAL A 38 9.25 16.67 1.15
CA VAL A 38 9.50 16.37 -0.27
C VAL A 38 9.90 14.91 -0.48
N GLU A 39 10.78 14.34 0.35
CA GLU A 39 11.26 12.97 0.14
C GLU A 39 10.13 11.92 0.25
N TYR A 40 9.34 11.96 1.33
CA TYR A 40 8.23 10.99 1.45
C TYR A 40 7.17 11.25 0.38
N SER A 41 6.96 12.51 -0.01
CA SER A 41 5.99 12.87 -1.05
C SER A 41 6.39 12.35 -2.43
N THR A 42 7.69 12.33 -2.74
CA THR A 42 8.21 11.72 -3.98
C THR A 42 7.96 10.21 -4.01
N ILE A 43 8.25 9.50 -2.92
CA ILE A 43 8.01 8.05 -2.82
C ILE A 43 6.51 7.76 -2.91
N LEU A 44 5.69 8.55 -2.21
CA LEU A 44 4.24 8.49 -2.33
C LEU A 44 3.83 8.64 -3.80
N GLY A 45 4.36 9.64 -4.52
CA GLY A 45 4.12 9.82 -5.96
C GLY A 45 4.38 8.57 -6.79
N TYR A 46 5.47 7.84 -6.52
CA TYR A 46 5.75 6.57 -7.20
C TYR A 46 4.76 5.46 -6.86
N LEU A 47 4.36 5.32 -5.59
CA LEU A 47 3.33 4.35 -5.19
C LEU A 47 2.01 4.64 -5.91
N LYS A 48 1.60 5.92 -5.96
CA LYS A 48 0.39 6.33 -6.67
C LYS A 48 0.44 5.97 -8.14
N ALA A 49 1.56 6.28 -8.81
CA ALA A 49 1.73 6.02 -10.23
C ALA A 49 1.72 4.52 -10.56
N LEU A 50 2.24 3.68 -9.65
CA LEU A 50 2.30 2.23 -9.85
C LEU A 50 1.00 1.52 -9.51
N PHE A 51 0.30 1.94 -8.46
CA PHE A 51 -0.79 1.16 -7.87
C PHE A 51 -2.19 1.76 -8.03
N ASP A 52 -2.33 3.08 -8.17
CA ASP A 52 -3.68 3.68 -8.30
C ASP A 52 -4.36 3.14 -9.57
N TRP A 53 -5.42 2.35 -9.40
CA TRP A 53 -6.23 1.76 -10.48
C TRP A 53 -5.46 0.85 -11.44
N THR A 54 -4.27 0.39 -11.04
CA THR A 54 -3.50 -0.59 -11.81
C THR A 54 -4.20 -1.95 -11.78
N THR A 55 -4.08 -2.68 -12.89
CA THR A 55 -4.44 -4.09 -13.03
C THR A 55 -3.13 -4.85 -13.25
N LEU A 56 -2.87 -5.90 -12.49
CA LEU A 56 -1.67 -6.74 -12.63
C LEU A 56 -2.12 -8.18 -12.85
N THR A 57 -1.34 -8.95 -13.60
CA THR A 57 -1.52 -10.39 -13.62
C THR A 57 -0.48 -10.97 -12.67
N VAL A 58 -0.94 -11.72 -11.67
CA VAL A 58 -0.09 -12.50 -10.78
C VAL A 58 -0.29 -13.95 -11.18
N ASP A 59 0.73 -14.79 -11.14
CA ASP A 59 0.54 -16.20 -11.48
C ASP A 59 -0.58 -16.81 -10.62
N GLN A 60 -1.55 -17.45 -11.29
CA GLN A 60 -2.77 -18.02 -10.71
C GLN A 60 -3.83 -17.02 -10.18
N TYR A 61 -3.60 -15.70 -10.30
CA TYR A 61 -4.55 -14.66 -9.85
C TYR A 61 -4.63 -13.46 -10.79
N THR A 62 -5.85 -13.00 -11.07
CA THR A 62 -6.07 -11.72 -11.74
C THR A 62 -6.19 -10.63 -10.68
N HIS A 63 -5.23 -9.72 -10.61
CA HIS A 63 -5.36 -8.50 -9.82
C HIS A 63 -6.21 -7.50 -10.59
N LEU A 64 -7.42 -7.24 -10.08
CA LEU A 64 -8.42 -6.42 -10.75
C LEU A 64 -8.22 -4.93 -10.53
N LYS A 65 -7.98 -4.54 -9.27
CA LYS A 65 -7.72 -3.14 -8.90
C LYS A 65 -7.00 -2.99 -7.57
N MET A 66 -6.22 -1.92 -7.46
CA MET A 66 -5.77 -1.33 -6.21
C MET A 66 -6.39 0.05 -6.04
N GLU A 67 -7.28 0.15 -5.06
CA GLU A 67 -8.00 1.38 -4.72
C GLU A 67 -7.43 1.97 -3.45
N ARG A 68 -6.97 3.21 -3.49
CA ARG A 68 -6.41 3.87 -2.31
C ARG A 68 -7.53 4.29 -1.35
N ASN A 69 -7.42 3.90 -0.09
CA ASN A 69 -8.37 4.26 0.96
C ASN A 69 -8.01 5.61 1.59
N PHE A 70 -6.78 5.76 2.08
CA PHE A 70 -6.31 6.99 2.74
C PHE A 70 -4.80 7.22 2.59
N VAL A 71 -4.40 8.45 2.89
CA VAL A 71 -3.01 8.91 3.04
C VAL A 71 -2.94 9.73 4.32
N ILE A 72 -2.11 9.34 5.27
CA ILE A 72 -1.95 10.03 6.55
C ILE A 72 -0.46 10.34 6.75
N PRO A 73 -0.03 11.59 6.53
CA PRO A 73 1.30 12.03 6.91
C PRO A 73 1.32 12.40 8.41
N GLU A 74 2.36 11.97 9.10
CA GLU A 74 2.61 12.26 10.51
C GLU A 74 4.08 12.62 10.72
N ARG A 75 4.34 13.54 11.65
CA ARG A 75 5.68 13.97 12.02
C ARG A 75 5.96 13.60 13.47
N PHE A 76 6.99 12.80 13.69
CA PHE A 76 7.53 12.46 14.99
C PHE A 76 8.68 13.42 15.30
N ASP A 77 8.39 14.50 16.03
CA ASP A 77 9.38 15.55 16.31
C ASP A 77 10.54 15.09 17.18
N GLU A 78 10.28 14.17 18.12
CA GLU A 78 11.31 13.58 19.00
C GLU A 78 12.38 12.84 18.19
N ASP A 79 11.96 12.10 17.16
CA ASP A 79 12.83 11.32 16.27
C ASP A 79 13.26 12.11 15.02
N LYS A 80 12.76 13.33 14.84
CA LYS A 80 12.92 14.17 13.63
C LYS A 80 12.58 13.40 12.36
N LEU A 81 11.47 12.67 12.40
CA LEU A 81 11.08 11.68 11.41
C LEU A 81 9.71 12.03 10.83
N TRP A 82 9.59 12.00 9.50
CA TRP A 82 8.31 11.94 8.83
C TRP A 82 7.92 10.48 8.59
N GLN A 83 6.65 10.20 8.82
CA GLN A 83 5.98 8.98 8.41
C GLN A 83 4.80 9.33 7.52
N CYS A 84 4.53 8.51 6.51
CA CYS A 84 3.33 8.61 5.70
C CYS A 84 2.72 7.23 5.54
N ALA A 85 1.58 6.99 6.19
CA ALA A 85 0.78 5.79 5.99
C ALA A 85 -0.07 5.95 4.72
N VAL A 86 -0.04 4.94 3.87
CA VAL A 86 -0.87 4.85 2.67
C VAL A 86 -1.53 3.49 2.66
N GLN A 87 -2.87 3.44 2.62
CA GLN A 87 -3.60 2.18 2.59
C GLN A 87 -4.31 2.00 1.25
N TYR A 88 -4.26 0.77 0.75
CA TYR A 88 -4.95 0.33 -0.44
C TYR A 88 -5.86 -0.87 -0.13
N THR A 89 -7.01 -0.89 -0.80
CA THR A 89 -7.81 -2.10 -0.99
C THR A 89 -7.40 -2.74 -2.31
N LEU A 90 -6.81 -3.92 -2.21
CA LEU A 90 -6.47 -4.80 -3.31
C LEU A 90 -7.64 -5.75 -3.56
N LEU A 91 -8.14 -5.80 -4.80
CA LEU A 91 -9.18 -6.74 -5.23
C LEU A 91 -8.55 -7.78 -6.17
N ILE A 92 -8.64 -9.05 -5.81
CA ILE A 92 -8.11 -10.16 -6.60
C ILE A 92 -9.18 -11.20 -6.93
N GLN A 93 -9.02 -11.83 -8.09
CA GLN A 93 -9.82 -12.96 -8.56
C GLN A 93 -8.89 -14.15 -8.80
N LYS A 94 -9.37 -15.38 -8.57
CA LYS A 94 -8.64 -16.57 -8.98
C LYS A 94 -8.48 -16.60 -10.51
N GLY A 95 -7.26 -16.77 -10.99
CA GLY A 95 -6.98 -16.97 -12.40
C GLY A 95 -7.51 -18.33 -12.85
N THR A 96 -8.14 -18.37 -14.03
CA THR A 96 -8.57 -19.59 -14.73
C THR A 96 -7.38 -20.41 -15.21
#